data_AF-A0A352WYU1-F1
#
_entry.id   AF-A0A352WYU1-F1
#
_cell.length_a   1.000
_cell.length_b   1.000
_cell.length_c   1.000
_cell.angle_alpha   90.00
_cell.angle_beta   90.00
_cell.angle_gamma   90.00
#
_symmetry.space_group_name_H-M   'P 1'
#
loop_
_entity.id
_entity.type
_entity.pdbx_description
1 polymer ?
#
loop_
_entity_poly.entity_id
_entity_poly.type
_entity_poly.pdbx_seq_one_letter_code
_entity_poly.pdbx_strand_id
1 'polypeptide(L)' 'MEITKGSVVIAKAGRDKGKAFAVIEALSDREVLIADGKRRPIERPKRKNVIHLQATRTAVDCITTNRQLRNILKEFLQEA' A
#
# COMPACT_ATOMS: atom_id res chain seq x y z
N MET A 1 14.72 1.10 4.91
CA MET A 1 13.36 0.79 5.39
C MET A 1 12.89 -0.41 4.62
N GLU A 2 12.59 -1.48 5.35
CA GLU A 2 12.05 -2.72 4.80
C GLU A 2 10.56 -2.53 4.53
N ILE A 3 10.07 -3.00 3.38
CA ILE A 3 8.64 -2.95 3.04
C ILE A 3 8.02 -4.24 3.55
N THR A 4 7.32 -4.15 4.68
CA THR A 4 6.64 -5.28 5.31
C THR A 4 5.13 -5.15 5.18
N LYS A 5 4.42 -6.24 5.48
CA LYS A 5 2.95 -6.23 5.58
C LYS A 5 2.50 -5.13 6.54
N GLY A 6 1.48 -4.37 6.13
CA GLY A 6 0.97 -3.22 6.88
C GLY A 6 1.65 -1.90 6.54
N SER A 7 2.79 -1.89 5.85
CA SER A 7 3.45 -0.64 5.46
C SER A 7 2.62 0.17 4.48
N VAL A 8 2.54 1.49 4.68
CA VAL A 8 2.01 2.42 3.68
C VAL A 8 3.12 2.75 2.68
N VAL A 9 2.79 2.71 1.40
CA VAL A 9 3.72 2.91 0.30
C VAL A 9 3.13 3.83 -0.76
N ILE A 10 3.97 4.62 -1.40
CA ILE A 10 3.58 5.45 -2.55
C ILE A 10 4.15 4.83 -3.83
N ALA A 11 3.32 4.68 -4.86
CA ALA A 11 3.80 4.22 -6.15
C ALA A 11 4.66 5.30 -6.83
N LYS A 12 5.95 5.01 -7.05
CA LYS A 12 6.89 5.92 -7.75
C LYS A 12 6.72 5.92 -9.27
N ALA A 13 6.21 4.83 -9.83
CA ALA A 13 6.16 4.62 -11.28
C ALA A 13 4.95 3.79 -11.76
N GLY A 14 4.62 3.95 -13.05
CA GLY A 14 3.56 3.24 -13.76
C GLY A 14 2.17 3.86 -13.61
N ARG A 15 1.14 3.10 -13.97
CA ARG A 15 -0.28 3.56 -14.03
C ARG A 15 -0.82 4.22 -12.76
N ASP A 16 -0.26 3.85 -11.61
CA ASP A 16 -0.72 4.33 -10.30
C ASP A 16 0.27 5.30 -9.64
N LYS A 17 1.22 5.86 -10.41
CA LYS A 17 2.22 6.81 -9.91
C LYS A 17 1.57 7.93 -9.08
N GLY A 18 2.16 8.22 -7.91
CA GLY A 18 1.72 9.25 -6.98
C GLY A 18 0.61 8.84 -6.01
N LYS A 19 0.08 7.63 -6.11
CA LYS A 19 -0.97 7.15 -5.19
C LYS A 19 -0.39 6.37 -4.02
N ALA A 20 -1.02 6.53 -2.86
CA ALA A 20 -0.76 5.75 -1.66
C ALA A 20 -1.51 4.41 -1.70
N PHE A 21 -0.84 3.38 -1.20
CA PHE A 21 -1.37 2.03 -1.03
C PHE A 21 -0.86 1.46 0.29
N ALA A 22 -1.56 0.46 0.82
CA ALA A 22 -1.02 -0.36 1.89
C ALA A 22 -0.53 -1.71 1.35
N VAL A 23 0.53 -2.23 1.96
CA VAL A 23 1.05 -3.57 1.67
C VAL A 23 0.21 -4.61 2.40
N ILE A 24 -0.48 -5.46 1.66
CA ILE A 24 -1.30 -6.54 2.19
C ILE A 24 -0.46 -7.77 2.51
N GLU A 25 0.56 -8.02 1.70
CA GLU A 25 1.42 -9.20 1.83
C GLU A 25 2.75 -8.95 1.12
N ALA A 26 3.84 -9.47 1.71
CA ALA A 26 5.14 -9.53 1.06
C ALA A 26 5.30 -10.91 0.43
N LEU A 27 5.49 -10.96 -0.90
CA LEU A 27 5.64 -12.22 -1.62
C LEU A 27 7.12 -12.65 -1.69
N SER A 28 8.02 -11.67 -1.78
CA SER A 28 9.48 -11.85 -1.83
C SER A 28 10.17 -10.52 -1.53
N ASP A 29 11.50 -10.51 -1.47
CA ASP A 29 12.32 -9.31 -1.29
C ASP A 29 12.10 -8.25 -2.39
N ARG A 30 11.57 -8.65 -3.54
CA ARG A 30 11.37 -7.77 -4.71
C ARG A 30 9.91 -7.49 -5.01
N GLU A 31 8.97 -8.29 -4.53
CA GLU A 31 7.57 -8.20 -4.90
C GLU A 31 6.64 -8.22 -3.70
N VAL A 32 5.65 -7.32 -3.72
CA VAL A 32 4.63 -7.19 -2.68
C VAL A 32 3.25 -7.05 -3.30
N LEU A 33 2.22 -7.36 -2.51
CA LEU A 33 0.82 -7.12 -2.84
C LEU A 33 0.38 -5.81 -2.18
N ILE A 34 -0.17 -4.89 -2.98
CA ILE A 34 -0.65 -3.58 -2.52
C ILE A 34 -2.14 -3.39 -2.78
N ALA A 35 -2.83 -2.68 -1.88
CA ALA A 35 -4.25 -2.36 -2.00
C ALA A 35 -4.54 -0.91 -1.57
N ASP A 36 -5.60 -0.32 -2.14
CA ASP A 36 -6.14 0.99 -1.77
C ASP A 36 -7.59 0.94 -1.27
N GLY A 37 -8.23 -0.25 -1.32
CA GLY A 37 -9.61 -0.44 -0.90
C GLY A 37 -10.66 0.14 -1.85
N LYS A 38 -10.24 0.71 -3.00
CA LYS A 38 -11.12 1.32 -4.02
C LYS A 38 -10.90 0.70 -5.40
N ARG A 39 -9.78 1.01 -6.06
CA ARG A 39 -9.45 0.45 -7.38
C ARG A 39 -8.74 -0.89 -7.25
N ARG A 40 -8.06 -1.11 -6.13
CA ARG A 40 -7.35 -2.33 -5.73
C ARG A 40 -7.86 -2.71 -4.35
N PRO A 41 -9.00 -3.42 -4.29
CA PRO A 41 -9.54 -3.87 -3.03
C PRO A 41 -8.68 -5.00 -2.45
N ILE A 42 -8.83 -5.29 -1.15
CA ILE A 42 -8.02 -6.29 -0.43
C ILE A 42 -8.16 -7.68 -1.06
N GLU A 43 -9.35 -8.00 -1.58
CA GLU A 43 -9.64 -9.28 -2.24
C GLU A 43 -9.00 -9.38 -3.63
N ARG A 44 -8.63 -8.24 -4.23
CA ARG A 44 -7.95 -8.19 -5.53
C ARG A 44 -6.78 -7.21 -5.48
N PRO A 45 -5.74 -7.52 -4.69
CA PRO A 45 -4.60 -6.67 -4.52
C PRO A 45 -3.75 -6.67 -5.79
N LYS A 46 -2.93 -5.63 -5.96
CA LYS A 46 -2.05 -5.50 -7.10
C LYS A 46 -0.66 -6.00 -6.74
N ARG A 47 -0.09 -6.90 -7.54
CA ARG A 47 1.33 -7.22 -7.46
C ARG A 47 2.16 -6.02 -7.92
N LYS A 48 3.15 -5.63 -7.11
CA LYS A 48 4.04 -4.51 -7.40
C LYS A 48 5.47 -4.84 -6.99
N ASN A 49 6.41 -4.47 -7.83
CA ASN A 49 7.82 -4.58 -7.52
C ASN A 49 8.24 -3.46 -6.56
N VAL A 50 8.99 -3.81 -5.50
CA VAL A 50 9.49 -2.94 -4.44
C VAL A 50 10.28 -1.75 -5.00
N ILE A 51 11.01 -1.93 -6.11
CA ILE A 51 11.78 -0.84 -6.74
C ILE A 51 10.88 0.32 -7.22
N HIS A 52 9.60 0.04 -7.51
CA HIS A 52 8.62 1.02 -7.95
C HIS A 52 7.81 1.61 -6.79
N LEU A 53 8.17 1.31 -5.56
CA LEU A 53 7.51 1.78 -4.35
C LEU A 53 8.42 2.73 -3.57
N GLN A 54 7.77 3.64 -2.85
CA GLN A 54 8.37 4.46 -1.82
C GLN A 54 7.79 4.02 -0.49
N ALA A 55 8.61 3.43 0.38
CA ALA A 55 8.23 3.18 1.76
C ALA A 55 8.00 4.53 2.47
N THR A 56 6.95 4.61 3.28
CA THR A 56 6.70 5.75 4.17
C THR A 56 7.05 5.33 5.62
N ARG A 57 6.91 6.26 6.57
CA ARG A 57 7.10 5.97 8.00
C ARG A 57 5.85 5.40 8.67
N THR A 58 4.76 5.28 7.93
CA THR A 58 3.47 4.86 8.45
C THR A 58 3.28 3.37 8.21
N ALA A 59 3.00 2.64 9.28
CA ALA A 59 2.61 1.25 9.25
C ALA A 59 1.23 1.09 9.89
N VAL A 60 0.48 0.10 9.42
CA VAL A 60 -0.89 -0.19 9.86
C VAL A 60 -0.95 -1.66 10.25
N ASP A 61 -1.39 -1.94 11.48
CA ASP A 61 -1.32 -3.30 12.04
C ASP A 61 -2.37 -4.25 11.44
N CYS A 62 -3.61 -3.77 11.28
CA CYS A 62 -4.70 -4.62 10.81
C CYS A 62 -5.52 -3.94 9.71
N ILE A 63 -5.46 -4.52 8.52
CA ILE A 63 -6.28 -4.11 7.38
C ILE A 63 -7.21 -5.28 7.06
N THR A 64 -8.43 -5.23 7.59
CA THR A 64 -9.45 -6.26 7.40
C THR A 64 -10.49 -5.87 6.36
N THR A 65 -10.86 -4.59 6.27
CA THR A 65 -11.89 -4.14 5.33
C THR A 65 -11.42 -3.04 4.38
N ASN A 66 -11.98 -3.06 3.17
CA ASN A 66 -11.75 -2.02 2.15
C ASN A 66 -12.14 -0.61 2.65
N ARG A 67 -13.12 -0.50 3.56
CA ARG A 67 -13.54 0.78 4.14
C ARG A 67 -12.48 1.33 5.10
N GLN A 68 -11.98 0.49 6.01
CA GLN A 68 -10.90 0.88 6.92
C GLN A 68 -9.65 1.34 6.14
N LEU A 69 -9.25 0.56 5.14
CA LEU A 69 -8.10 0.88 4.29
C LEU A 69 -8.25 2.26 3.62
N ARG A 70 -9.44 2.57 3.09
CA ARG A 70 -9.71 3.88 2.49
C ARG A 70 -9.59 5.02 3.50
N ASN A 71 -10.06 4.83 4.73
CA ASN A 71 -9.99 5.85 5.78
C ASN A 71 -8.54 6.11 6.21
N ILE A 72 -7.79 5.05 6.50
CA ILE A 72 -6.37 5.13 6.90
C ILE A 72 -5.54 5.83 5.81
N LEU A 73 -5.72 5.44 4.54
CA LEU A 73 -4.99 6.09 3.44
C LEU A 73 -5.43 7.54 3.24
N LYS A 74 -6.68 7.90 3.56
CA LYS A 74 -7.15 9.29 3.50
C LYS A 74 -6.53 10.14 4.61
N GLU A 75 -6.48 9.62 5.83
CA GLU A 75 -5.82 10.26 6.98
C GLU A 75 -4.34 10.49 6.68
N PHE A 76 -3.64 9.44 6.22
CA PHE A 76 -2.25 9.53 5.79
C PHE A 76 -2.02 10.64 4.75
N LEU A 77 -2.90 10.77 3.75
CA LEU A 77 -2.79 11.81 2.71
C LEU A 77 -3.15 13.22 3.21
N GLN A 78 -3.83 13.36 4.34
CA GLN A 78 -4.10 14.67 4.95
C GLN A 78 -2.97 15.12 5.88
N GLU A 79 -2.19 14.18 6.41
CA GLU A 79 -1.05 14.42 7.29
C GLU A 79 0.30 14.57 6.56
N ALA A 80 0.38 14.14 5.30
CA ALA A 80 1.59 14.13 4.46
C ALA A 80 1.72 15.37 3.56
#